data_AF-A0A534CD98-F1
#
_entry.id   AF-A0A534CD98-F1
#
_cell.length_a   1.000
_cell.length_b   1.000
_cell.length_c   1.000
_cell.angle_alpha   90.00
_cell.angle_beta   90.00
_cell.angle_gamma   90.00
#
_symmetry.space_group_name_H-M   'P 1'
#
loop_
_entity.id
_entity.type
_entity.pdbx_description
1 polymer ?
#
loop_
_entity_poly.entity_id
_entity_poly.type
_entity_poly.pdbx_seq_one_letter_code
_entity_poly.pdbx_strand_id
1 'polypeptide(L)'
;MHAQVSSADDNRLLRSIPAARVALIERIAAAGRARERGARTDLQQRFLRAYFRGVGEEDLAERPARVLASAALGHLEFGARRAPGQSLVRVFNPEREGDGFESARTLVLTVTDDMPFLVDSLGIVFGRAQLAIHLIVHPVLEARRDARGRLIDIGSNGAQAAHPESWQLYEIDRQTDPAQIEKLQRDIESTLADVRIAVDDWRPMRERVRAIISALDSDPPPLAADEIGEARHLLDWMESRHFVFLGYRRYNLERAVHEDRLVPEARSGLGILR
;
A
#
# COMPACT_ATOMS: atom_id res chain seq x y z
N MET A 1 -3.48 -17.26 -2.16
CA MET A 1 -2.82 -18.31 -1.39
C MET A 1 -1.59 -17.67 -0.79
N HIS A 2 -1.59 -17.49 0.53
CA HIS A 2 -0.39 -17.13 1.28
C HIS A 2 0.75 -18.01 0.76
N ALA A 3 1.87 -17.40 0.41
CA ALA A 3 3.09 -18.18 0.31
C ALA A 3 3.30 -18.81 1.69
N GLN A 4 3.02 -20.12 1.82
CA GLN A 4 3.59 -20.90 2.91
C GLN A 4 5.08 -20.97 2.61
N VAL A 5 5.78 -19.91 3.02
CA VAL A 5 7.18 -19.99 3.37
C VAL A 5 7.24 -20.94 4.56
N SER A 6 8.07 -21.97 4.44
CA SER A 6 8.32 -22.99 5.45
C SER A 6 8.33 -22.39 6.86
N SER A 7 7.41 -22.84 7.72
CA SER A 7 7.27 -22.41 9.11
C SER A 7 8.50 -22.72 9.99
N ALA A 8 9.51 -23.41 9.44
CA ALA A 8 10.77 -23.70 10.11
C ALA A 8 11.86 -22.65 9.84
N ASP A 9 11.82 -21.92 8.71
CA ASP A 9 12.82 -20.90 8.36
C ASP A 9 12.42 -19.48 8.81
N ASP A 10 11.11 -19.23 8.97
CA ASP A 10 10.58 -17.93 9.42
C ASP A 10 10.96 -17.61 10.89
N ASN A 11 11.30 -18.64 11.67
CA ASN A 11 11.72 -18.51 13.06
C ASN A 11 13.18 -18.06 13.23
N ARG A 12 13.95 -17.92 12.14
CA ARG A 12 15.33 -17.39 12.16
C ARG A 12 15.45 -15.89 11.89
N LEU A 13 14.37 -15.23 11.45
CA LEU A 13 14.35 -13.79 11.12
C LEU A 13 13.68 -12.90 12.19
N LEU A 14 13.30 -13.47 13.34
CA LEU A 14 12.96 -12.72 14.55
C LEU A 14 14.22 -12.08 15.16
N ARG A 15 14.84 -11.14 14.44
CA ARG A 15 15.75 -10.17 15.05
C ARG A 15 14.89 -9.37 16.03
N SER A 16 15.08 -9.59 17.33
CA SER A 16 14.60 -8.69 18.36
C SER A 16 14.91 -7.26 17.95
N ILE A 17 13.93 -6.36 18.04
CA ILE A 17 14.14 -4.94 17.78
C ILE A 17 15.39 -4.50 18.57
N PRO A 18 16.39 -3.86 17.94
CA PRO A 18 17.58 -3.41 18.65
C PRO A 18 17.21 -2.57 19.88
N ALA A 19 17.91 -2.76 20.99
CA ALA A 19 17.61 -2.06 22.24
C ALA A 19 17.65 -0.53 22.09
N ALA A 20 18.56 -0.02 21.26
CA ALA A 20 18.65 1.41 20.93
C ALA A 20 17.37 1.92 20.25
N ARG A 21 16.82 1.16 19.30
CA ARG A 21 15.54 1.47 18.65
C ARG A 21 14.38 1.45 19.64
N VAL A 22 14.33 0.44 20.51
CA VAL A 22 13.30 0.39 21.56
C VAL A 22 13.37 1.63 22.45
N ALA A 23 14.57 2.05 22.88
CA ALA A 23 14.75 3.26 23.68
C ALA A 23 14.33 4.53 22.94
N LEU A 24 14.62 4.65 21.63
CA LEU A 24 14.13 5.74 20.78
C LEU A 24 12.59 5.76 20.73
N ILE A 25 11.96 4.62 20.46
CA ILE A 25 10.51 4.48 20.40
C ILE A 25 9.86 4.84 21.74
N GLU A 26 10.41 4.39 22.87
CA GLU A 26 9.89 4.75 24.19
C GLU A 26 10.03 6.24 24.51
N ARG A 27 11.09 6.90 24.04
CA ARG A 27 11.23 8.37 24.14
C ARG A 27 10.16 9.09 23.32
N ILE A 28 9.85 8.61 22.11
CA ILE A 28 8.77 9.16 21.28
C ILE A 28 7.42 8.95 21.95
N ALA A 29 7.13 7.73 22.41
CA ALA A 29 5.91 7.42 23.15
C ALA A 29 5.77 8.32 24.40
N ALA A 30 6.87 8.55 25.12
CA ALA A 30 6.91 9.45 26.26
C ALA A 30 6.62 10.91 25.91
N ALA A 31 7.17 11.41 24.80
CA ALA A 31 6.94 12.78 24.34
C ALA A 31 5.48 13.01 23.90
N GLY A 32 4.81 11.99 23.39
CA GLY A 32 3.39 12.03 22.99
C GLY A 32 2.40 11.72 24.11
N ARG A 33 2.82 11.57 25.38
CA ARG A 33 1.90 11.28 26.48
C ARG A 33 1.02 12.49 26.79
N ALA A 34 -0.29 12.29 26.73
CA ALA A 34 -1.26 13.24 27.25
C ALA A 34 -1.13 13.39 28.77
N ARG A 35 -1.50 14.57 29.30
CA ARG A 35 -1.51 14.86 30.75
C ARG A 35 -2.52 14.01 31.51
N GLU A 36 -3.63 13.66 30.87
CA GLU A 36 -4.71 12.85 31.46
C GLU A 36 -4.63 11.38 31.00
N ARG A 37 -4.89 10.45 31.93
CA ARG A 37 -4.90 9.01 31.67
C ARG A 37 -6.32 8.55 31.35
N GLY A 38 -6.45 7.72 30.31
CA GLY A 38 -7.70 7.08 29.91
C GLY A 38 -7.50 6.16 28.71
N ALA A 39 -8.56 5.47 28.29
CA ALA A 39 -8.48 4.48 27.20
C ALA A 39 -7.92 5.05 25.88
N ARG A 40 -8.24 6.32 25.57
CA ARG A 40 -7.66 7.03 24.42
C ARG A 40 -6.15 7.18 24.53
N THR A 41 -5.65 7.53 25.71
CA THR A 41 -4.22 7.66 26.00
C THR A 41 -3.51 6.31 25.85
N ASP A 42 -4.13 5.21 26.29
CA ASP A 42 -3.55 3.88 26.14
C ASP A 42 -3.45 3.43 24.68
N LEU A 43 -4.48 3.70 23.88
CA LEU A 43 -4.46 3.46 22.43
C LEU A 43 -3.35 4.27 21.76
N GLN A 44 -3.25 5.57 22.04
CA GLN A 44 -2.20 6.43 21.52
C GLN A 44 -0.79 5.89 21.84
N GLN A 45 -0.59 5.41 23.07
CA GLN A 45 0.68 4.85 23.52
C GLN A 45 1.01 3.51 22.86
N ARG A 46 0.02 2.65 22.59
CA ARG A 46 0.22 1.43 21.79
C ARG A 46 0.53 1.78 20.34
N PHE A 47 -0.20 2.74 19.78
CA PHE A 47 -0.02 3.20 18.41
C PHE A 47 1.39 3.72 18.19
N LEU A 48 1.88 4.67 18.99
CA LEU A 48 3.23 5.22 18.86
C LEU A 48 4.33 4.15 18.87
N ARG A 49 4.16 3.10 19.70
CA ARG A 49 5.12 1.98 19.77
C ARG A 49 5.08 1.10 18.52
N ALA A 50 3.89 0.77 18.05
CA ALA A 50 3.72 -0.03 16.84
C ALA A 50 4.16 0.75 15.58
N TYR A 51 3.90 2.06 15.56
CA TYR A 51 4.05 2.91 14.40
C TYR A 51 5.51 3.02 13.93
N PHE A 52 6.44 3.18 14.86
CA PHE A 52 7.87 3.35 14.56
C PHE A 52 8.68 2.05 14.61
N ARG A 53 8.04 0.89 14.78
CA ARG A 53 8.72 -0.40 14.98
C ARG A 53 9.67 -0.76 13.83
N GLY A 54 9.26 -0.45 12.61
CA GLY A 54 10.02 -0.74 11.38
C GLY A 54 11.04 0.32 10.97
N VAL A 55 11.08 1.47 11.66
CA VAL A 55 11.91 2.62 11.24
C VAL A 55 13.35 2.46 11.74
N GLY A 56 14.33 2.89 10.93
CA GLY A 56 15.76 2.81 11.27
C GLY A 56 16.12 3.69 12.47
N GLU A 57 17.15 3.30 13.24
CA GLU A 57 17.59 4.10 14.40
C GLU A 57 18.09 5.49 14.02
N GLU A 58 18.76 5.61 12.87
CA GLU A 58 19.30 6.88 12.35
C GLU A 58 18.17 7.88 12.08
N ASP A 59 17.13 7.45 11.36
CA ASP A 59 15.94 8.27 11.06
C ASP A 59 15.22 8.76 12.32
N LEU A 60 15.06 7.86 13.31
CA LEU A 60 14.43 8.19 14.58
C LEU A 60 15.29 9.13 15.44
N ALA A 61 16.62 9.03 15.34
CA ALA A 61 17.55 9.84 16.12
C ALA A 61 17.76 11.24 15.53
N GLU A 62 17.65 11.38 14.21
CA GLU A 62 17.81 12.65 13.48
C GLU A 62 16.69 13.66 13.83
N ARG A 63 15.53 13.17 14.26
CA ARG A 63 14.33 13.98 14.48
C ARG A 63 13.99 14.13 15.97
N PRO A 64 13.49 15.29 16.42
CA PRO A 64 13.04 15.44 17.79
C PRO A 64 11.87 14.51 18.11
N ALA A 65 11.96 13.78 19.22
CA ALA A 65 10.94 12.81 19.64
C ALA A 65 9.52 13.41 19.71
N ARG A 66 9.38 14.68 20.11
CA ARG A 66 8.11 15.41 20.14
C ARG A 66 7.49 15.59 18.74
N VAL A 67 8.31 15.80 17.72
CA VAL A 67 7.85 16.01 16.33
C VAL A 67 7.34 14.70 15.75
N LEU A 68 8.10 13.62 15.95
CA LEU A 68 7.68 12.26 15.56
C LEU A 68 6.37 11.86 16.26
N ALA A 69 6.24 12.18 17.56
CA ALA A 69 5.01 11.93 18.30
C ALA A 69 3.83 12.73 17.75
N SER A 70 4.00 14.04 17.50
CA SER A 70 2.94 14.88 16.91
C SER A 70 2.51 14.37 15.53
N ALA A 71 3.46 14.04 14.65
CA ALA A 71 3.18 13.52 13.31
C ALA A 71 2.39 12.20 13.36
N ALA A 72 2.82 11.26 14.20
CA ALA A 72 2.13 9.98 14.35
C ALA A 72 0.74 10.13 15.01
N LEU A 73 0.59 11.00 16.00
CA LEU A 73 -0.72 11.26 16.63
C LEU A 73 -1.68 11.99 15.68
N GLY A 74 -1.18 12.93 14.89
CA GLY A 74 -1.95 13.56 13.81
C GLY A 74 -2.37 12.55 12.74
N HIS A 75 -1.50 11.58 12.42
CA HIS A 75 -1.85 10.49 11.53
C HIS A 75 -2.94 9.58 12.14
N LEU A 76 -2.82 9.21 13.42
CA LEU A 76 -3.83 8.45 14.15
C LEU A 76 -5.20 9.15 14.13
N GLU A 77 -5.22 10.47 14.30
CA GLU A 77 -6.44 11.28 14.21
C GLU A 77 -7.01 11.32 12.79
N PHE A 78 -6.16 11.50 11.77
CA PHE A 78 -6.55 11.46 10.37
C PHE A 78 -7.20 10.11 9.99
N GLY A 79 -6.60 8.99 10.41
CA GLY A 79 -7.13 7.65 10.16
C GLY A 79 -8.18 7.17 11.16
N ALA A 80 -8.64 8.03 12.08
CA ALA A 80 -9.56 7.64 13.14
C ALA A 80 -10.92 7.16 12.59
N ARG A 81 -11.33 7.62 11.41
CA ARG A 81 -12.54 7.17 10.71
C ARG A 81 -12.22 6.77 9.28
N ARG A 82 -12.56 5.54 8.91
CA ARG A 82 -12.35 4.99 7.57
C ARG A 82 -13.43 3.96 7.27
N ALA A 83 -14.03 4.01 6.09
CA ALA A 83 -14.91 2.94 5.63
C ALA A 83 -14.08 1.74 5.09
N PRO A 84 -14.57 0.50 5.17
CA PRO A 84 -13.91 -0.64 4.52
C PRO A 84 -13.66 -0.39 3.03
N GLY A 85 -12.49 -0.76 2.51
CA GLY A 85 -12.13 -0.54 1.11
C GLY A 85 -11.71 0.90 0.75
N GLN A 86 -11.92 1.87 1.64
CA GLN A 86 -11.53 3.26 1.40
C GLN A 86 -10.04 3.47 1.67
N SER A 87 -9.33 4.12 0.75
CA SER A 87 -8.01 4.68 0.99
C SER A 87 -8.16 6.14 1.44
N LEU A 88 -7.48 6.52 2.52
CA LEU A 88 -7.36 7.92 2.95
C LEU A 88 -5.99 8.44 2.52
N VAL A 89 -5.94 9.64 1.96
CA VAL A 89 -4.70 10.31 1.55
C VAL A 89 -4.75 11.77 2.00
N ARG A 90 -3.65 12.27 2.56
CA ARG A 90 -3.47 13.70 2.86
C ARG A 90 -2.05 14.11 2.53
N VAL A 91 -1.90 15.16 1.72
CA VAL A 91 -0.60 15.79 1.41
C VAL A 91 -0.62 17.21 1.97
N PHE A 92 0.34 17.55 2.85
CA PHE A 92 0.34 18.85 3.52
C PHE A 92 1.72 19.26 4.05
N ASN A 93 1.88 20.55 4.32
CA ASN A 93 3.02 21.09 5.05
C ASN A 93 2.60 21.28 6.52
N PRO A 94 3.28 20.66 7.51
CA PRO A 94 2.90 20.80 8.90
C PRO A 94 3.05 22.23 9.42
N GLU A 95 2.03 22.70 10.14
CA GLU A 95 2.00 24.00 10.79
C GLU A 95 1.90 23.88 12.31
N ARG A 96 2.55 24.79 13.05
CA ARG A 96 2.65 24.70 14.52
C ARG A 96 1.29 24.78 15.22
N GLU A 97 0.40 25.63 14.72
CA GLU A 97 -0.91 25.89 15.35
C GLU A 97 -1.88 24.72 15.12
N GLY A 98 -1.89 24.13 13.91
CA GLY A 98 -2.79 23.05 13.54
C GLY A 98 -2.25 21.64 13.84
N ASP A 99 -1.01 21.35 13.45
CA ASP A 99 -0.44 20.00 13.53
C ASP A 99 0.48 19.82 14.75
N GLY A 100 0.78 20.89 15.49
CA GLY A 100 1.61 20.87 16.70
C GLY A 100 3.11 20.83 16.42
N PHE A 101 3.53 20.93 15.16
CA PHE A 101 4.92 21.03 14.72
C PHE A 101 5.04 21.68 13.35
N GLU A 102 6.23 22.14 13.02
CA GLU A 102 6.57 22.61 11.67
C GLU A 102 7.65 21.72 11.07
N SER A 103 7.62 21.57 9.76
CA SER A 103 8.65 20.85 9.01
C SER A 103 9.09 21.66 7.80
N ALA A 104 10.36 21.53 7.43
CA ALA A 104 10.87 22.01 6.16
C ALA A 104 10.49 21.09 4.98
N ARG A 105 9.70 20.04 5.23
CA ARG A 105 9.31 18.98 4.29
C ARG A 105 7.79 18.91 4.16
N THR A 106 7.33 18.38 3.02
CA THR A 106 5.91 18.04 2.84
C THR A 106 5.69 16.63 3.35
N LEU A 107 4.59 16.44 4.09
CA LEU A 107 4.19 15.14 4.60
C LEU A 107 3.06 14.56 3.75
N VAL A 108 3.15 13.25 3.52
CA VAL A 108 2.10 12.46 2.90
C VAL A 108 1.67 11.40 3.90
N LEU A 109 0.37 11.35 4.20
CA LEU A 109 -0.24 10.34 5.06
C LEU A 109 -1.17 9.48 4.23
N THR A 110 -1.04 8.16 4.35
CA THR A 110 -1.98 7.21 3.77
C THR A 110 -2.48 6.20 4.80
N VAL A 111 -3.76 5.85 4.71
CA VAL A 111 -4.37 4.75 5.48
C VAL A 111 -5.23 3.94 4.54
N THR A 112 -4.90 2.66 4.37
CA THR A 112 -5.64 1.75 3.49
C THR A 112 -5.60 0.31 4.01
N ASP A 113 -6.37 -0.58 3.40
CA ASP A 113 -6.26 -2.01 3.72
C ASP A 113 -4.86 -2.51 3.30
N ASP A 114 -4.26 -3.39 4.09
CA ASP A 114 -2.95 -3.94 3.73
C ASP A 114 -3.05 -4.81 2.46
N MET A 115 -2.17 -4.54 1.50
CA MET A 115 -2.08 -5.27 0.24
C MET A 115 -0.67 -5.15 -0.36
N PRO A 116 -0.26 -6.06 -1.25
CA PRO A 116 1.05 -6.00 -1.91
C PRO A 116 1.27 -4.71 -2.70
N PHE A 117 2.55 -4.36 -2.91
CA PHE A 117 3.03 -3.26 -3.77
C PHE A 117 2.77 -1.82 -3.30
N LEU A 118 2.09 -1.60 -2.17
CA LEU A 118 1.78 -0.26 -1.67
C LEU A 118 2.99 0.69 -1.62
N VAL A 119 4.08 0.28 -0.95
CA VAL A 119 5.27 1.13 -0.79
C VAL A 119 5.92 1.44 -2.15
N ASP A 120 6.11 0.43 -2.99
CA ASP A 120 6.77 0.57 -4.29
C ASP A 120 5.97 1.44 -5.25
N SER A 121 4.64 1.25 -5.28
CA SER A 121 3.74 2.04 -6.12
C SER A 121 3.74 3.52 -5.74
N LEU A 122 3.74 3.84 -4.44
CA LEU A 122 3.87 5.23 -4.00
C LEU A 122 5.27 5.79 -4.30
N GLY A 123 6.33 4.99 -4.18
CA GLY A 123 7.67 5.34 -4.62
C GLY A 123 7.73 5.76 -6.09
N ILE A 124 7.00 5.06 -6.98
CA ILE A 124 6.89 5.41 -8.39
C ILE A 124 6.19 6.77 -8.58
N VAL A 125 5.13 7.06 -7.81
CA VAL A 125 4.44 8.36 -7.85
C VAL A 125 5.40 9.50 -7.49
N PHE A 126 6.14 9.36 -6.39
CA PHE A 126 7.13 10.36 -5.97
C PHE A 126 8.27 10.52 -6.99
N GLY A 127 8.79 9.41 -7.52
CA GLY A 127 9.83 9.45 -8.55
C GLY A 127 9.39 10.13 -9.85
N ARG A 128 8.14 9.91 -10.27
CA ARG A 128 7.54 10.59 -11.43
C ARG A 128 7.35 12.09 -11.22
N ALA A 129 7.16 12.52 -9.97
CA ALA A 129 7.11 13.92 -9.59
C ALA A 129 8.51 14.51 -9.28
N GLN A 130 9.59 13.73 -9.43
CA GLN A 130 10.97 14.12 -9.10
C GLN A 130 11.13 14.57 -7.64
N LEU A 131 10.43 13.90 -6.72
CA LEU A 131 10.48 14.19 -5.29
C LEU A 131 11.33 13.15 -4.57
N ALA A 132 12.38 13.59 -3.89
CA ALA A 132 13.12 12.73 -2.99
C ALA A 132 12.27 12.41 -1.75
N ILE A 133 12.38 11.16 -1.30
CA ILE A 133 11.79 10.67 -0.06
C ILE A 133 12.89 10.68 1.01
N HIS A 134 12.58 11.22 2.17
CA HIS A 134 13.53 11.46 3.26
C HIS A 134 13.19 10.74 4.56
N LEU A 135 11.96 10.22 4.64
CA LEU A 135 11.53 9.30 5.70
C LEU A 135 10.39 8.47 5.14
N ILE A 136 10.39 7.18 5.46
CA ILE A 136 9.23 6.31 5.27
C ILE A 136 8.91 5.65 6.60
N VAL A 137 7.67 5.80 7.05
CA VAL A 137 7.11 5.04 8.17
C VAL A 137 5.92 4.28 7.63
N HIS A 138 5.99 2.95 7.54
CA HIS A 138 4.95 2.14 6.88
C HIS A 138 4.50 0.91 7.69
N PRO A 139 4.13 1.07 8.98
CA PRO A 139 3.61 -0.04 9.77
C PRO A 139 2.33 -0.65 9.17
N VAL A 140 2.25 -1.97 9.23
CA VAL A 140 0.97 -2.69 9.13
C VAL A 140 0.41 -2.86 10.53
N LEU A 141 -0.79 -2.34 10.75
CA LEU A 141 -1.47 -2.35 12.04
C LEU A 141 -2.71 -3.24 11.96
N GLU A 142 -2.84 -4.16 12.91
CA GLU A 142 -4.06 -4.95 13.13
C GLU A 142 -5.15 -4.02 13.70
N ALA A 143 -5.91 -3.37 12.84
CA ALA A 143 -6.88 -2.35 13.21
C ALA A 143 -8.23 -2.97 13.55
N ARG A 144 -8.83 -2.49 14.65
CA ARG A 144 -10.19 -2.85 15.05
C ARG A 144 -11.06 -1.61 14.96
N ARG A 145 -12.11 -1.68 14.14
CA ARG A 145 -13.05 -0.57 13.90
C ARG A 145 -14.47 -0.94 14.30
N ASP A 146 -15.26 0.05 14.73
CA ASP A 146 -16.68 -0.13 14.94
C ASP A 146 -17.48 -0.07 13.63
N ALA A 147 -18.79 -0.33 13.70
CA ALA A 147 -19.68 -0.33 12.53
C ALA A 147 -19.78 1.03 11.80
N ARG A 148 -19.28 2.12 12.40
CA ARG A 148 -19.22 3.46 11.79
C ARG A 148 -17.81 3.78 11.27
N GLY A 149 -16.92 2.79 11.20
CA GLY A 149 -15.54 2.94 10.73
C GLY A 149 -14.60 3.63 11.72
N ARG A 150 -15.02 3.85 12.97
CA ARG A 150 -14.14 4.47 13.98
C ARG A 150 -13.15 3.46 14.51
N LEU A 151 -11.87 3.82 14.52
CA LEU A 151 -10.82 3.03 15.15
C LEU A 151 -11.05 2.98 16.66
N ILE A 152 -11.24 1.77 17.17
CA ILE A 152 -11.46 1.51 18.59
C ILE A 152 -10.22 0.93 19.26
N ASP A 153 -9.39 0.20 18.51
CA ASP A 153 -8.16 -0.39 19.04
C ASP A 153 -7.20 -0.84 17.94
N ILE A 154 -5.99 -1.20 18.35
CA ILE A 154 -5.01 -1.90 17.50
C ILE A 154 -4.45 -3.14 18.22
N GLY A 155 -4.11 -4.17 17.45
CA GLY A 155 -3.56 -5.43 17.93
C GLY A 155 -4.58 -6.57 17.94
N SER A 156 -4.08 -7.80 18.15
CA SER A 156 -4.83 -9.04 18.03
C SER A 156 -5.53 -9.51 19.32
N ASN A 157 -5.43 -8.77 20.43
CA ASN A 157 -5.88 -9.22 21.76
C ASN A 157 -7.36 -8.92 22.07
N GLY A 158 -8.19 -8.68 21.05
CA GLY A 158 -9.61 -8.28 21.19
C GLY A 158 -10.61 -9.34 20.73
N ALA A 159 -11.87 -9.23 21.18
CA ALA A 159 -12.94 -10.15 20.81
C ALA A 159 -13.54 -9.92 19.41
N GLN A 160 -13.29 -8.76 18.78
CA GLN A 160 -13.73 -8.49 17.40
C GLN A 160 -12.56 -8.71 16.44
N ALA A 161 -12.89 -9.06 15.19
CA ALA A 161 -11.89 -9.25 14.14
C ALA A 161 -11.05 -7.98 13.96
N ALA A 162 -9.73 -8.16 13.96
CA ALA A 162 -8.79 -7.15 13.49
C ALA A 162 -8.56 -7.34 11.99
N HIS A 163 -8.34 -6.23 11.30
CA HIS A 163 -8.01 -6.20 9.89
C HIS A 163 -6.67 -5.51 9.69
N PRO A 164 -5.74 -6.09 8.91
CA PRO A 164 -4.47 -5.45 8.67
C PRO A 164 -4.69 -4.19 7.82
N GLU A 165 -4.25 -3.06 8.34
CA GLU A 165 -4.24 -1.77 7.63
C GLU A 165 -2.79 -1.31 7.45
N SER A 166 -2.48 -0.81 6.26
CA SER A 166 -1.22 -0.14 5.97
C SER A 166 -1.35 1.35 6.28
N TRP A 167 -0.54 1.83 7.21
CA TRP A 167 -0.48 3.23 7.63
C TRP A 167 0.86 3.81 7.23
N GLN A 168 0.91 4.67 6.22
CA GLN A 168 2.17 5.13 5.66
C GLN A 168 2.33 6.63 5.82
N LEU A 169 3.47 7.06 6.36
CA LEU A 169 3.92 8.45 6.36
C LEU A 169 5.17 8.55 5.51
N TYR A 170 5.16 9.52 4.60
CA TYR A 170 6.33 9.91 3.83
C TYR A 170 6.68 11.36 4.14
N GLU A 171 7.96 11.63 4.38
CA GLU A 171 8.50 12.99 4.29
C GLU A 171 9.17 13.15 2.92
N ILE A 172 8.71 14.11 2.13
CA ILE A 172 9.21 14.36 0.78
C ILE A 172 9.77 15.78 0.65
N ASP A 173 10.41 16.08 -0.48
CA ASP A 173 10.80 17.44 -0.83
C ASP A 173 9.62 18.41 -0.70
N ARG A 174 9.92 19.60 -0.16
CA ARG A 174 8.89 20.59 0.14
C ARG A 174 8.20 21.07 -1.12
N GLN A 175 6.88 20.93 -1.15
CA GLN A 175 6.00 21.49 -2.16
C GLN A 175 5.35 22.75 -1.61
N THR A 176 5.46 23.86 -2.34
CA THR A 176 4.86 25.15 -1.98
C THR A 176 3.71 25.55 -2.88
N ASP A 177 3.61 24.97 -4.07
CA ASP A 177 2.50 25.19 -5.00
C ASP A 177 1.29 24.32 -4.59
N PRO A 178 0.16 24.92 -4.19
CA PRO A 178 -1.05 24.18 -3.84
C PRO A 178 -1.56 23.27 -4.97
N ALA A 179 -1.38 23.66 -6.24
CA ALA A 179 -1.81 22.86 -7.37
C ALA A 179 -0.97 21.57 -7.50
N GLN A 180 0.33 21.63 -7.21
CA GLN A 180 1.19 20.44 -7.19
C GLN A 180 0.85 19.52 -6.01
N ILE A 181 0.55 20.08 -4.84
CA ILE A 181 0.09 19.31 -3.67
C ILE A 181 -1.20 18.55 -3.99
N GLU A 182 -2.19 19.24 -4.56
CA GLU A 182 -3.47 18.65 -4.90
C GLU A 182 -3.33 17.59 -6.01
N LYS A 183 -2.49 17.86 -7.01
CA LYS A 183 -2.16 16.88 -8.06
C LYS A 183 -1.50 15.64 -7.47
N LEU A 184 -0.50 15.79 -6.61
CA LEU A 184 0.19 14.68 -5.97
C LEU A 184 -0.79 13.84 -5.15
N GLN A 185 -1.69 14.47 -4.40
CA GLN A 185 -2.73 13.76 -3.66
C GLN A 185 -3.61 12.91 -4.58
N ARG A 186 -4.12 13.47 -5.68
CA ARG A 186 -4.93 12.73 -6.66
C ARG A 186 -4.16 11.58 -7.32
N ASP A 187 -2.89 11.80 -7.65
CA ASP A 187 -2.04 10.76 -8.26
C ASP A 187 -1.85 9.57 -7.29
N ILE A 188 -1.67 9.86 -5.99
CA ILE A 188 -1.58 8.84 -4.94
C ILE A 188 -2.92 8.11 -4.77
N GLU A 189 -4.03 8.82 -4.70
CA GLU A 189 -5.38 8.23 -4.59
C GLU A 189 -5.68 7.30 -5.77
N SER A 190 -5.40 7.74 -7.00
CA SER A 190 -5.56 6.92 -8.21
C SER A 190 -4.66 5.68 -8.15
N THR A 191 -3.39 5.84 -7.78
CA THR A 191 -2.45 4.73 -7.73
C THR A 191 -2.89 3.68 -6.71
N LEU A 192 -3.37 4.08 -5.54
CA LEU A 192 -3.90 3.15 -4.53
C LEU A 192 -5.16 2.43 -5.02
N ALA A 193 -6.00 3.10 -5.81
CA ALA A 193 -7.16 2.46 -6.44
C ALA A 193 -6.74 1.42 -7.49
N ASP A 194 -5.76 1.74 -8.34
CA ASP A 194 -5.22 0.83 -9.35
C ASP A 194 -4.60 -0.42 -8.73
N VAL A 195 -3.79 -0.25 -7.66
CA VAL A 195 -3.21 -1.37 -6.91
C VAL A 195 -4.31 -2.27 -6.35
N ARG A 196 -5.35 -1.71 -5.75
CA ARG A 196 -6.47 -2.48 -5.21
C ARG A 196 -7.14 -3.33 -6.29
N ILE A 197 -7.49 -2.72 -7.41
CA ILE A 197 -8.19 -3.42 -8.49
C ILE A 197 -7.31 -4.52 -9.08
N ALA A 198 -6.01 -4.27 -9.28
CA ALA A 198 -5.06 -5.28 -9.75
C ALA A 198 -4.90 -6.45 -8.76
N VAL A 199 -4.86 -6.17 -7.45
CA VAL A 199 -4.76 -7.20 -6.40
C VAL A 199 -6.04 -8.02 -6.30
N ASP A 200 -7.21 -7.38 -6.35
CA ASP A 200 -8.52 -8.04 -6.30
C ASP A 200 -8.71 -8.99 -7.52
N ASP A 201 -8.27 -8.55 -8.70
CA ASP A 201 -8.36 -9.34 -9.94
C ASP A 201 -7.17 -10.27 -10.21
N TRP A 202 -6.21 -10.34 -9.31
CA TRP A 202 -5.03 -11.18 -9.49
C TRP A 202 -5.38 -12.63 -9.84
N ARG A 203 -6.32 -13.22 -9.10
CA ARG A 203 -6.75 -14.62 -9.35
C ARG A 203 -7.52 -14.74 -10.68
N PRO A 204 -8.55 -13.93 -10.96
CA PRO A 204 -9.19 -13.91 -12.28
C PRO A 204 -8.23 -13.77 -13.46
N MET A 205 -7.21 -12.90 -13.36
CA MET A 205 -6.22 -12.73 -14.43
C MET A 205 -5.38 -13.99 -14.65
N ARG A 206 -4.96 -14.67 -13.58
CA ARG A 206 -4.23 -15.95 -13.69
C ARG A 206 -5.11 -17.06 -14.25
N GLU A 207 -6.37 -17.13 -13.84
CA GLU A 207 -7.33 -18.09 -14.40
C GLU A 207 -7.49 -17.90 -15.90
N ARG A 208 -7.50 -16.64 -16.36
CA ARG A 208 -7.57 -16.32 -17.78
C ARG A 208 -6.34 -16.78 -18.55
N VAL A 209 -5.13 -16.60 -18.02
CA VAL A 209 -3.89 -17.10 -18.63
C VAL A 209 -3.91 -18.63 -18.74
N ARG A 210 -4.31 -19.33 -17.67
CA ARG A 210 -4.44 -20.80 -17.67
C ARG A 210 -5.48 -21.28 -18.69
N ALA A 211 -6.60 -20.58 -18.80
CA ALA A 211 -7.61 -20.88 -19.80
C ALA A 211 -7.08 -20.70 -21.23
N ILE A 212 -6.27 -19.67 -21.48
CA ILE A 212 -5.62 -19.45 -22.79
C ILE A 212 -4.61 -20.56 -23.08
N ILE A 213 -3.76 -20.94 -22.11
CA ILE A 213 -2.83 -22.06 -22.24
C ILE A 213 -3.58 -23.35 -22.60
N SER A 214 -4.68 -23.64 -21.89
CA SER A 214 -5.51 -24.82 -22.18
C SER A 214 -6.16 -24.76 -23.57
N ALA A 215 -6.57 -23.58 -24.03
CA ALA A 215 -7.18 -23.41 -25.34
C ALA A 215 -6.18 -23.64 -26.48
N LEU A 216 -4.92 -23.20 -26.30
CA LEU A 216 -3.84 -23.48 -27.26
C LEU A 216 -3.58 -24.99 -27.43
N ASP A 217 -3.87 -25.81 -26.41
CA ASP A 217 -3.73 -27.27 -26.47
C ASP A 217 -4.96 -27.95 -27.10
N SER A 218 -6.17 -27.49 -26.76
CA SER A 218 -7.41 -28.16 -27.16
C SER A 218 -7.96 -27.71 -28.52
N ASP A 219 -7.75 -26.43 -28.87
CA ASP A 219 -8.28 -25.78 -30.08
C ASP A 219 -7.26 -24.75 -30.59
N PRO A 220 -6.10 -25.20 -31.09
CA PRO A 220 -5.03 -24.30 -31.53
C PRO A 220 -5.48 -23.45 -32.73
N PRO A 221 -5.02 -22.19 -32.82
CA PRO A 221 -5.21 -21.38 -34.01
C PRO A 221 -4.49 -22.00 -35.23
N PRO A 222 -4.85 -21.62 -36.47
CA PRO A 222 -4.22 -22.13 -37.69
C PRO A 222 -2.83 -21.49 -37.92
N LEU A 223 -1.92 -21.69 -36.95
CA LEU A 223 -0.54 -21.23 -36.92
C LEU A 223 0.41 -22.44 -36.89
N ALA A 224 1.70 -22.19 -37.10
CA ALA A 224 2.68 -23.25 -37.04
C ALA A 224 2.84 -23.79 -35.59
N ALA A 225 3.15 -25.08 -35.45
CA ALA A 225 3.19 -25.75 -34.15
C ALA A 225 4.28 -25.20 -33.21
N ASP A 226 5.39 -24.74 -33.78
CA ASP A 226 6.46 -24.05 -33.08
C ASP A 226 6.02 -22.68 -32.53
N GLU A 227 5.28 -21.89 -33.30
CA GLU A 227 4.72 -20.60 -32.84
C GLU A 227 3.74 -20.80 -31.67
N ILE A 228 2.87 -21.81 -31.75
CA ILE A 228 1.95 -22.16 -30.67
C ILE A 228 2.71 -22.62 -29.42
N GLY A 229 3.75 -23.44 -29.61
CA GLY A 229 4.61 -23.92 -28.53
C GLY A 229 5.35 -22.79 -27.81
N GLU A 230 5.88 -21.82 -28.56
CA GLU A 230 6.55 -20.64 -28.01
C GLU A 230 5.58 -19.77 -27.20
N ALA A 231 4.41 -19.45 -27.76
CA ALA A 231 3.39 -18.67 -27.06
C ALA A 231 2.93 -19.36 -25.76
N ARG A 232 2.76 -20.68 -25.80
CA ARG A 232 2.43 -21.48 -24.62
C ARG A 232 3.54 -21.40 -23.56
N HIS A 233 4.80 -21.61 -23.95
CA HIS A 233 5.94 -21.54 -23.03
C HIS A 233 6.05 -20.17 -22.37
N LEU A 234 5.85 -19.08 -23.13
CA LEU A 234 5.84 -17.73 -22.59
C LEU A 234 4.73 -17.55 -21.55
N LEU A 235 3.50 -17.95 -21.87
CA LEU A 235 2.36 -17.82 -20.95
C LEU A 235 2.54 -18.67 -19.68
N ASP A 236 3.07 -19.88 -19.80
CA ASP A 236 3.36 -20.76 -18.66
C ASP A 236 4.46 -20.17 -17.76
N TRP A 237 5.51 -19.60 -18.35
CA TRP A 237 6.54 -18.86 -17.63
C TRP A 237 5.95 -17.66 -16.88
N MET A 238 5.11 -16.86 -17.54
CA MET A 238 4.42 -15.73 -16.89
C MET A 238 3.54 -16.20 -15.72
N GLU A 239 2.76 -17.27 -15.90
CA GLU A 239 1.89 -17.89 -14.89
C GLU A 239 2.68 -18.42 -13.68
N SER A 240 3.87 -18.96 -13.94
CA SER A 240 4.83 -19.53 -12.99
C SER A 240 5.51 -18.48 -12.09
N ARG A 241 4.83 -17.34 -11.85
CA ARG A 241 5.23 -16.24 -10.96
C ARG A 241 6.44 -15.44 -11.46
N HIS A 242 6.76 -15.52 -12.74
CA HIS A 242 7.78 -14.67 -13.34
C HIS A 242 7.23 -13.35 -13.90
N PHE A 243 5.91 -13.17 -13.83
CA PHE A 243 5.23 -11.95 -14.30
C PHE A 243 4.21 -11.44 -13.27
N VAL A 244 4.08 -10.12 -13.17
CA VAL A 244 3.03 -9.46 -12.38
C VAL A 244 1.96 -8.94 -13.33
N PHE A 245 0.87 -9.70 -13.46
CA PHE A 245 -0.39 -9.26 -14.06
C PHE A 245 -0.99 -8.05 -13.33
N LEU A 246 -1.07 -6.93 -14.04
CA LEU A 246 -1.73 -5.70 -13.58
C LEU A 246 -3.10 -5.49 -14.22
N GLY A 247 -3.31 -6.03 -15.43
CA GLY A 247 -4.57 -5.95 -16.13
C GLY A 247 -4.68 -6.97 -17.25
N TYR A 248 -5.91 -7.28 -17.65
CA TYR A 248 -6.23 -8.13 -18.79
C TYR A 248 -7.40 -7.52 -19.57
N ARG A 249 -7.38 -7.62 -20.90
CA ARG A 249 -8.52 -7.29 -21.75
C ARG A 249 -8.50 -8.14 -23.01
N ARG A 250 -9.67 -8.58 -23.46
CA ARG A 250 -9.82 -9.31 -24.72
C ARG A 250 -10.25 -8.36 -25.83
N TYR A 251 -9.71 -8.58 -27.02
CA TYR A 251 -10.07 -7.85 -28.23
C TYR A 251 -10.53 -8.83 -29.31
N ASN A 252 -11.55 -8.43 -30.05
CA ASN A 252 -12.00 -9.10 -31.26
C ASN A 252 -11.39 -8.38 -32.46
N LEU A 253 -10.85 -9.14 -33.41
CA LEU A 253 -10.38 -8.61 -34.68
C LEU A 253 -11.56 -8.52 -35.65
N GLU A 254 -11.98 -7.30 -35.95
CA GLU A 254 -12.95 -7.00 -37.00
C GLU A 254 -12.21 -6.65 -38.28
N ARG A 255 -12.32 -7.50 -39.31
CA ARG A 255 -11.70 -7.24 -40.61
C ARG A 255 -12.59 -6.32 -41.44
N ALA A 256 -12.03 -5.23 -41.97
CA ALA A 256 -12.75 -4.32 -42.85
C ALA A 256 -11.99 -4.07 -44.16
N VAL A 257 -12.68 -3.54 -45.17
CA VAL A 257 -12.15 -3.33 -46.52
C VAL A 257 -10.94 -2.38 -46.55
N HIS A 258 -10.89 -1.41 -45.62
CA HIS A 258 -9.85 -0.39 -45.58
C HIS A 258 -8.87 -0.53 -44.42
N GLU A 259 -9.33 -1.00 -43.27
CA GLU A 259 -8.50 -1.13 -42.07
C GLU A 259 -9.10 -2.13 -41.09
N ASP A 260 -8.31 -3.10 -40.66
CA ASP A 260 -8.68 -4.02 -39.58
C ASP A 260 -8.74 -3.29 -38.23
N ARG A 261 -9.72 -3.66 -37.39
CA ARG A 261 -9.94 -3.02 -36.09
C ARG A 261 -9.91 -4.03 -34.96
N LEU A 262 -9.23 -3.67 -33.88
CA LEU A 262 -9.30 -4.41 -32.62
C LEU A 262 -10.36 -3.77 -31.72
N VAL A 263 -11.48 -4.46 -31.56
CA VAL A 263 -12.60 -3.99 -30.73
C VAL A 263 -12.58 -4.72 -29.39
N PRO A 264 -12.49 -4.01 -28.25
CA PRO A 264 -12.47 -4.67 -26.95
C PRO A 264 -13.79 -5.42 -26.70
N GLU A 265 -13.68 -6.67 -26.26
CA GLU A 265 -14.84 -7.46 -25.83
C GLU A 265 -15.40 -6.84 -24.53
N ALA A 266 -16.69 -6.48 -24.55
CA ALA A 266 -17.33 -5.85 -23.41
C ALA A 266 -17.24 -6.74 -22.15
N ARG A 267 -16.92 -6.13 -21.01
CA ARG A 267 -16.77 -6.81 -19.70
C ARG A 267 -15.67 -7.88 -19.63
N SER A 268 -14.74 -7.88 -20.59
CA SER A 268 -13.54 -8.74 -20.53
C SER A 268 -12.40 -8.15 -19.68
N GLY A 269 -12.50 -6.87 -19.32
CA GLY A 269 -11.49 -6.13 -18.56
C GLY A 269 -11.32 -6.65 -17.14
N LEU A 270 -10.07 -6.85 -16.72
CA LEU A 270 -9.66 -7.18 -15.37
C LEU A 270 -8.48 -6.29 -14.96
N GLY A 271 -8.28 -6.12 -13.65
CA GLY A 271 -7.23 -5.28 -13.09
C GLY A 271 -7.38 -3.82 -13.55
N ILE A 272 -6.27 -3.16 -13.86
CA ILE A 272 -6.25 -1.76 -14.33
C ILE A 272 -6.94 -1.56 -15.70
N LEU A 273 -7.37 -2.63 -16.36
CA LEU A 273 -8.05 -2.59 -17.67
C LEU A 273 -9.56 -2.85 -17.58
N ARG A 274 -10.14 -2.81 -16.37
CA ARG A 274 -11.60 -2.88 -16.15
C ARG A 274 -12.36 -1.79 -16.90
#